data_AF-C7YMV9-F1
#
_entry.id   AF-C7YMV9-F1
#
_cell.length_a   1.000
_cell.length_b   1.000
_cell.length_c   1.000
_cell.angle_alpha   90.00
_cell.angle_beta   90.00
_cell.angle_gamma   90.00
#
_symmetry.space_group_name_H-M   'P 1'
#
loop_
_entity.id
_entity.type
_entity.pdbx_description
1 polymer ?
#
loop_
_entity_poly.entity_id
_entity_poly.type
_entity_poly.pdbx_seq_one_letter_code
_entity_poly.pdbx_strand_id
1 'polypeptide(L)'
;MRLISAKRFTKDGKIRFKEFYQNNIPSYAILSHTWEDGEEVTFEDCKSPLAKDKKGYKKIQNTCRLATGDGIEYVWIDTCCIDKSSSAELTEAINSMYKWYQQAKVCYAYLSDLQGGKLEKCRWFNRGWTLQELIAPKTIQFFDRSWKNVGDKMSLLEQLSAKTKIDAGILSHKIPLSSACVAKRFSWAAERETTRDEDLAYCLLGIFNINMPMLYGEGRKAFTRLQEEIIRTTNDLSIFAWTWRRSWDGRPYLSFLAEGPGDFAWCSNITLRTDPLVNEYQMAITNKGIHMQGPHWVSEYKDGAIRYSLSLQCTDEQNRPILIPMRKAGPNIFMRAAKSGRMDLSLGITSSYPINSKSFTLLTRLPREQLTSGSLVSIFRHVAVAVEFPSDVPRLSVQGIPQKIWDVEDSVLFSPDDGVRRWGCLRPAAMNGEMLVCFWGKSNNEWEFQGTIFNSAEKGMDVLMQDLFVFAEALDYPAEVVEAVLKRHGVKLGQKSILVSNGGKKFRVYFQVERFNDRRICLGPHFKVKVSRVQLN
;
A
#
# COMPACT_ATOMS: atom_id res chain seq x y z
N MET A 1 20.49 -25.45 -12.71
CA MET A 1 19.22 -26.22 -12.78
C MET A 1 19.52 -27.71 -12.88
N ARG A 2 18.86 -28.54 -12.06
CA ARG A 2 19.02 -30.00 -12.05
C ARG A 2 17.81 -30.68 -12.70
N LEU A 3 18.03 -31.60 -13.63
CA LEU A 3 16.97 -32.30 -14.38
C LEU A 3 17.09 -33.82 -14.25
N ILE A 4 15.98 -34.54 -14.39
CA ILE A 4 15.94 -36.00 -14.44
C ILE A 4 15.93 -36.46 -15.90
N SER A 5 16.72 -37.49 -16.23
CA SER A 5 16.65 -38.12 -17.56
C SER A 5 15.43 -39.06 -17.68
N ALA A 6 14.38 -38.61 -18.34
CA ALA A 6 13.13 -39.36 -18.55
C ALA A 6 13.36 -40.65 -19.35
N LYS A 7 14.20 -40.58 -20.40
CA LYS A 7 14.54 -41.73 -21.25
C LYS A 7 15.29 -42.83 -20.48
N ARG A 8 16.17 -42.46 -19.54
CA ARG A 8 16.87 -43.45 -18.70
C ARG A 8 15.94 -43.99 -17.63
N PHE A 9 15.16 -43.12 -16.98
CA PHE A 9 14.19 -43.51 -15.97
C PHE A 9 13.17 -44.53 -16.50
N THR A 10 12.62 -44.29 -17.70
CA THR A 10 11.63 -45.21 -18.31
C THR A 10 12.20 -46.59 -18.66
N LYS A 11 13.52 -46.73 -18.83
CA LYS A 11 14.18 -48.01 -19.12
C LYS A 11 14.43 -48.88 -17.89
N ASP A 12 14.84 -48.28 -16.77
CA ASP A 12 15.30 -49.04 -15.60
C ASP A 12 14.72 -48.59 -14.25
N GLY A 13 13.85 -47.58 -14.25
CA GLY A 13 13.20 -47.04 -13.05
C GLY A 13 14.15 -46.29 -12.11
N LYS A 14 15.39 -45.98 -12.50
CA LYS A 14 16.34 -45.29 -11.63
C LYS A 14 16.34 -43.79 -11.90
N ILE A 15 16.11 -42.99 -10.86
CA ILE A 15 16.20 -41.53 -10.91
C ILE A 15 17.67 -41.16 -11.07
N ARG A 16 17.99 -40.39 -12.11
CA ARG A 16 19.34 -39.89 -12.39
C ARG A 16 19.28 -38.43 -12.73
N PHE A 17 20.03 -37.65 -11.97
CA PHE A 17 20.11 -36.20 -12.14
C PHE A 17 21.23 -35.81 -13.10
N LYS A 18 21.02 -34.72 -13.84
CA LYS A 18 22.05 -34.02 -14.59
C LYS A 18 21.89 -32.53 -14.35
N GLU A 19 22.99 -31.86 -14.07
CA GLU A 19 23.03 -30.42 -13.83
C GLU A 19 23.36 -29.66 -15.10
N PHE A 20 22.68 -28.53 -15.26
CA PHE A 20 22.82 -27.63 -16.39
C PHE A 20 22.92 -26.20 -15.90
N TYR A 21 23.78 -25.43 -16.57
CA TYR A 21 24.13 -24.06 -16.22
C TYR A 21 23.79 -23.12 -17.37
N GLN A 22 23.18 -21.98 -17.05
CA GLN A 22 22.90 -20.87 -17.97
C GLN A 22 22.27 -21.31 -19.31
N ASN A 23 22.96 -21.09 -20.43
CA ASN A 23 22.46 -21.32 -21.78
C ASN A 23 22.51 -22.79 -22.22
N ASN A 24 23.04 -23.69 -21.40
CA ASN A 24 23.17 -25.11 -21.71
C ASN A 24 21.97 -25.94 -21.25
N ILE A 25 20.87 -25.30 -20.80
CA ILE A 25 19.67 -26.00 -20.37
C ILE A 25 18.96 -26.57 -21.62
N PRO A 26 18.80 -27.90 -21.73
CA PRO A 26 18.15 -28.52 -22.89
C PRO A 26 16.64 -28.27 -22.87
N SER A 27 15.91 -28.73 -23.89
CA SER A 27 14.46 -28.79 -23.80
C SER A 27 14.02 -29.77 -22.71
N TYR A 28 13.09 -29.36 -21.84
CA TYR A 28 12.56 -30.17 -20.74
C TYR A 28 11.05 -29.99 -20.58
N ALA A 29 10.42 -30.99 -19.96
CA ALA A 29 9.06 -30.89 -19.44
C ALA A 29 9.11 -30.60 -17.94
N ILE A 30 8.06 -29.98 -17.40
CA ILE A 30 7.97 -29.60 -15.99
C ILE A 30 6.69 -30.14 -15.38
N LEU A 31 6.75 -30.69 -14.17
CA LEU A 31 5.57 -31.13 -13.43
C LEU A 31 5.06 -29.99 -12.54
N SER A 32 3.76 -29.73 -12.61
CA SER A 32 3.03 -28.92 -11.64
C SER A 32 2.04 -29.83 -10.90
N HIS A 33 2.10 -29.85 -9.57
CA HIS A 33 1.24 -30.69 -8.75
C HIS A 33 1.05 -30.14 -7.33
N THR A 34 0.01 -30.61 -6.65
CA THR A 34 -0.13 -30.36 -5.22
C THR A 34 0.59 -31.46 -4.43
N TRP A 35 1.40 -31.05 -3.45
CA TRP A 35 2.08 -31.99 -2.57
C TRP A 35 1.11 -32.70 -1.63
N GLU A 36 1.39 -33.98 -1.38
CA GLU A 36 0.79 -34.80 -0.33
C GLU A 36 1.80 -34.98 0.80
N ASP A 37 1.39 -34.73 2.04
CA ASP A 37 2.28 -34.71 3.19
C ASP A 37 2.94 -36.07 3.42
N GLY A 38 4.28 -36.09 3.49
CA GLY A 38 5.09 -37.30 3.68
C GLY A 38 5.22 -38.21 2.44
N GLU A 39 4.44 -37.95 1.39
CA GLU A 39 4.30 -38.85 0.23
C GLU A 39 5.08 -38.40 -1.01
N GLU A 40 5.64 -37.19 -1.00
CA GLU A 40 6.50 -36.72 -2.09
C GLU A 40 7.90 -37.32 -2.01
N VAL A 41 8.50 -37.58 -3.17
CA VAL A 41 9.91 -38.00 -3.27
C VAL A 41 10.77 -36.75 -3.26
N THR A 42 11.63 -36.63 -2.25
CA THR A 42 12.63 -35.55 -2.12
C THR A 42 13.94 -35.91 -2.82
N PHE A 43 14.83 -34.93 -2.96
CA PHE A 43 16.18 -35.17 -3.50
C PHE A 43 16.95 -36.23 -2.70
N GLU A 44 16.84 -36.22 -1.37
CA GLU A 44 17.47 -37.21 -0.50
C GLU A 44 16.83 -38.60 -0.65
N ASP A 45 15.50 -38.67 -0.77
CA ASP A 45 14.80 -39.94 -1.01
C ASP A 45 15.28 -40.61 -2.29
N CYS A 46 15.60 -39.85 -3.34
CA CYS A 46 16.10 -40.39 -4.61
C CYS A 46 17.39 -41.21 -4.46
N LYS A 47 18.14 -41.06 -3.37
CA LYS A 47 19.34 -41.84 -3.05
C LYS A 47 19.00 -43.19 -2.39
N SER A 48 17.78 -43.36 -1.91
CA SER A 48 17.29 -44.55 -1.20
C SER A 48 16.40 -45.44 -2.09
N PRO A 49 16.49 -46.77 -1.97
CA PRO A 49 15.56 -47.68 -2.66
C PRO A 49 14.10 -47.51 -2.19
N LEU A 50 13.87 -46.97 -0.98
CA LEU A 50 12.53 -46.73 -0.40
C LEU A 50 11.75 -45.63 -1.12
N ALA A 51 12.37 -44.86 -2.01
CA ALA A 51 11.66 -43.85 -2.79
C ALA A 51 10.48 -44.45 -3.58
N LYS A 52 10.59 -45.71 -4.01
CA LYS A 52 9.57 -46.41 -4.81
C LYS A 52 8.24 -46.60 -4.08
N ASP A 53 8.27 -46.63 -2.76
CA ASP A 53 7.09 -46.89 -1.94
C ASP A 53 6.22 -45.64 -1.77
N LYS A 54 6.80 -44.45 -2.02
CA LYS A 54 6.10 -43.17 -1.92
C LYS A 54 5.19 -42.92 -3.13
N LYS A 55 4.01 -42.33 -2.91
CA LYS A 55 3.10 -41.96 -4.02
C LYS A 55 3.74 -41.00 -5.02
N GLY A 56 4.60 -40.09 -4.55
CA GLY A 56 5.36 -39.15 -5.39
C GLY A 56 6.19 -39.85 -6.48
N TYR A 57 6.64 -41.09 -6.24
CA TYR A 57 7.37 -41.85 -7.25
C TYR A 57 6.52 -42.17 -8.47
N LYS A 58 5.22 -42.45 -8.28
CA LYS A 58 4.27 -42.61 -9.41
C LYS A 58 4.10 -41.31 -10.19
N LYS A 59 4.16 -40.14 -9.54
CA LYS A 59 4.14 -38.83 -10.21
C LYS A 59 5.37 -38.67 -11.11
N ILE A 60 6.56 -39.01 -10.60
CA ILE A 60 7.81 -39.02 -11.39
C ILE A 60 7.69 -39.98 -12.57
N GLN A 61 7.21 -41.20 -12.33
CA GLN A 61 7.09 -42.23 -13.36
C GLN A 61 6.18 -41.80 -14.51
N ASN A 62 4.98 -41.31 -14.19
CA ASN A 62 4.04 -40.87 -15.21
C ASN A 62 4.53 -39.62 -15.95
N THR A 63 5.17 -38.68 -15.24
CA THR A 63 5.79 -37.50 -15.86
C THR A 63 6.88 -37.90 -16.86
N CYS A 64 7.78 -38.82 -16.48
CA CYS A 64 8.82 -39.35 -17.37
C CYS A 64 8.23 -40.10 -18.58
N ARG A 65 7.14 -40.86 -18.36
CA ARG A 65 6.44 -41.56 -19.44
C ARG A 65 5.83 -40.59 -20.45
N LEU A 66 5.13 -39.55 -19.97
CA LEU A 66 4.57 -38.49 -20.82
C LEU A 66 5.67 -37.74 -21.58
N ALA A 67 6.72 -37.29 -20.88
CA ALA A 67 7.87 -36.63 -21.50
C ALA A 67 8.53 -37.47 -22.60
N THR A 68 8.73 -38.77 -22.35
CA THR A 68 9.31 -39.67 -23.37
C THR A 68 8.38 -39.83 -24.57
N GLY A 69 7.06 -39.92 -24.34
CA GLY A 69 6.05 -39.96 -25.41
C GLY A 69 6.05 -38.70 -26.27
N ASP A 70 6.29 -37.54 -25.66
CA ASP A 70 6.37 -36.23 -26.33
C ASP A 70 7.77 -35.92 -26.91
N GLY A 71 8.69 -36.90 -26.90
CA GLY A 71 10.05 -36.77 -27.41
C GLY A 71 10.95 -35.85 -26.59
N ILE A 72 10.68 -35.71 -25.29
CA ILE A 72 11.41 -34.85 -24.36
C ILE A 72 12.30 -35.71 -23.45
N GLU A 73 13.60 -35.46 -23.46
CA GLU A 73 14.58 -36.29 -22.74
C GLU A 73 14.65 -35.97 -21.24
N TYR A 74 14.37 -34.74 -20.85
CA TYR A 74 14.57 -34.25 -19.49
C TYR A 74 13.28 -33.76 -18.84
N VAL A 75 13.13 -34.01 -17.54
CA VAL A 75 12.02 -33.49 -16.73
C VAL A 75 12.54 -32.75 -15.51
N TRP A 76 11.80 -31.73 -15.08
CA TRP A 76 12.01 -31.04 -13.82
C TRP A 76 10.80 -31.23 -12.90
N ILE A 77 11.07 -31.53 -11.64
CA ILE A 77 10.07 -31.73 -10.59
C ILE A 77 10.63 -31.09 -9.32
N ASP A 78 9.96 -30.07 -8.80
CA ASP A 78 10.38 -29.25 -7.66
C ASP A 78 10.74 -30.06 -6.41
N THR A 79 10.03 -31.15 -6.15
CA THR A 79 10.22 -31.96 -4.93
C THR A 79 11.59 -32.63 -4.88
N CYS A 80 12.11 -33.10 -6.00
CA CYS A 80 13.35 -33.89 -6.08
C CYS A 80 14.46 -33.26 -6.93
N CYS A 81 14.17 -32.28 -7.78
CA CYS A 81 15.19 -31.56 -8.53
C CYS A 81 15.87 -30.47 -7.70
N ILE A 82 15.23 -29.99 -6.63
CA ILE A 82 15.80 -29.01 -5.70
C ILE A 82 16.30 -29.74 -4.45
N ASP A 83 17.57 -29.54 -4.11
CA ASP A 83 18.09 -29.89 -2.80
C ASP A 83 17.66 -28.84 -1.77
N LYS A 84 16.57 -29.15 -1.06
CA LYS A 84 16.01 -28.28 -0.02
C LYS A 84 16.87 -28.21 1.25
N SER A 85 17.90 -29.06 1.39
CA SER A 85 18.87 -28.99 2.49
C SER A 85 19.93 -27.90 2.25
N SER A 86 20.15 -27.52 0.98
CA SER A 86 21.02 -26.42 0.58
C SER A 86 20.23 -25.11 0.53
N SER A 87 20.46 -24.22 1.50
CA SER A 87 19.80 -22.90 1.55
C SER A 87 20.13 -22.02 0.35
N ALA A 88 21.35 -22.13 -0.17
CA ALA A 88 21.79 -21.43 -1.37
C ALA A 88 21.02 -21.92 -2.61
N GLU A 89 20.91 -23.24 -2.78
CA GLU A 89 20.19 -23.82 -3.91
C GLU A 89 18.69 -23.51 -3.82
N LEU A 90 18.08 -23.62 -2.63
CA LEU A 90 16.68 -23.29 -2.42
C LEU A 90 16.38 -21.83 -2.77
N THR A 91 17.26 -20.91 -2.39
CA THR A 91 17.13 -19.48 -2.68
C THR A 91 17.23 -19.21 -4.18
N GLU A 92 18.21 -19.81 -4.87
CA GLU A 92 18.35 -19.71 -6.33
C GLU A 92 17.11 -20.28 -7.04
N ALA A 93 16.63 -21.43 -6.58
CA ALA A 93 15.51 -22.13 -7.17
C ALA A 93 14.20 -21.34 -7.06
N ILE A 94 13.88 -20.82 -5.87
CA ILE A 94 12.66 -20.01 -5.69
C ILE A 94 12.69 -18.75 -6.55
N ASN A 95 13.84 -18.06 -6.60
CA ASN A 95 14.01 -16.87 -7.46
C ASN A 95 13.99 -17.18 -8.97
N SER A 96 14.22 -18.44 -9.36
CA SER A 96 14.26 -18.89 -10.75
C SER A 96 13.00 -19.63 -11.20
N MET A 97 12.11 -20.01 -10.28
CA MET A 97 11.04 -20.97 -10.55
C MET A 97 10.11 -20.51 -11.67
N TYR A 98 9.68 -19.24 -11.64
CA TYR A 98 8.85 -18.66 -12.69
C TYR A 98 9.50 -18.79 -14.07
N LYS A 99 10.80 -18.49 -14.17
CA LYS A 99 11.57 -18.60 -15.42
C LYS A 99 11.68 -20.05 -15.88
N TRP A 100 11.85 -21.01 -14.96
CA TRP A 100 11.87 -22.43 -15.30
C TRP A 100 10.52 -22.91 -15.83
N TYR A 101 9.40 -22.49 -15.23
CA TYR A 101 8.08 -22.76 -15.78
C TYR A 101 7.85 -22.09 -17.14
N GLN A 102 8.31 -20.85 -17.31
CA GLN A 102 8.20 -20.11 -18.57
C GLN A 102 8.99 -20.74 -19.72
N GLN A 103 10.16 -21.32 -19.42
CA GLN A 103 11.07 -21.90 -20.42
C GLN A 103 10.81 -23.39 -20.70
N ALA A 104 9.99 -24.06 -19.89
CA ALA A 104 9.61 -25.44 -20.13
C ALA A 104 8.91 -25.60 -21.49
N LYS A 105 9.21 -26.69 -22.20
CA LYS A 105 8.53 -27.02 -23.47
C LYS A 105 7.06 -27.36 -23.25
N VAL A 106 6.76 -28.05 -22.15
CA VAL A 106 5.41 -28.39 -21.71
C VAL A 106 5.39 -28.49 -20.19
N CYS A 107 4.32 -27.98 -19.58
CA CYS A 107 4.00 -28.25 -18.20
C CYS A 107 2.89 -29.31 -18.12
N TYR A 108 3.15 -30.39 -17.40
CA TYR A 108 2.12 -31.37 -17.05
C TYR A 108 1.53 -30.98 -15.71
N ALA A 109 0.25 -30.59 -15.69
CA ALA A 109 -0.47 -30.25 -14.46
C ALA A 109 -1.26 -31.48 -13.98
N TYR A 110 -0.81 -32.08 -12.88
CA TYR A 110 -1.47 -33.24 -12.29
C TYR A 110 -2.46 -32.83 -11.21
N LEU A 111 -3.74 -33.12 -11.43
CA LEU A 111 -4.87 -32.76 -10.59
C LEU A 111 -5.32 -33.97 -9.76
N SER A 112 -4.67 -34.17 -8.60
CA SER A 112 -4.80 -35.40 -7.80
C SER A 112 -6.20 -35.66 -7.23
N ASP A 113 -7.02 -34.62 -7.10
CA ASP A 113 -8.38 -34.67 -6.54
C ASP A 113 -9.48 -34.59 -7.62
N LEU A 114 -9.11 -34.49 -8.90
CA LEU A 114 -10.08 -34.44 -10.00
C LEU A 114 -10.55 -35.85 -10.41
N GLN A 115 -11.86 -36.10 -10.28
CA GLN A 115 -12.53 -37.33 -10.73
C GLN A 115 -13.73 -37.00 -11.61
N GLY A 116 -13.60 -37.14 -12.93
CA GLY A 116 -14.74 -37.04 -13.86
C GLY A 116 -15.61 -35.78 -13.72
N GLY A 117 -15.03 -34.64 -13.28
CA GLY A 117 -15.79 -33.48 -12.80
C GLY A 117 -15.16 -32.12 -13.13
N LYS A 118 -15.83 -31.05 -12.69
CA LYS A 118 -15.52 -29.64 -12.97
C LYS A 118 -14.20 -29.19 -12.33
N LEU A 119 -13.31 -28.59 -13.12
CA LEU A 119 -12.01 -28.02 -12.71
C LEU A 119 -12.10 -27.06 -11.50
N GLU A 120 -13.25 -26.39 -11.34
CA GLU A 120 -13.48 -25.31 -10.37
C GLU A 120 -13.24 -25.69 -8.90
N LYS A 121 -13.39 -26.97 -8.55
CA LYS A 121 -13.23 -27.49 -7.17
C LYS A 121 -11.86 -28.10 -6.90
N CYS A 122 -10.97 -28.12 -7.88
CA CYS A 122 -9.66 -28.74 -7.74
C CYS A 122 -8.75 -27.90 -6.82
N ARG A 123 -8.17 -28.54 -5.81
CA ARG A 123 -7.21 -27.97 -4.85
C ARG A 123 -6.04 -27.27 -5.54
N TRP A 124 -5.68 -27.71 -6.74
CA TRP A 124 -4.62 -27.09 -7.53
C TRP A 124 -4.83 -25.59 -7.72
N PHE A 125 -6.07 -25.11 -7.90
CA PHE A 125 -6.35 -23.68 -8.08
C PHE A 125 -6.28 -22.86 -6.78
N ASN A 126 -6.25 -23.52 -5.63
CA ASN A 126 -6.17 -22.88 -4.31
C ASN A 126 -4.77 -22.94 -3.69
N ARG A 127 -3.78 -23.59 -4.34
CA ARG A 127 -2.40 -23.60 -3.84
C ARG A 127 -1.65 -22.35 -4.29
N GLY A 128 -0.87 -21.70 -3.42
CA GLY A 128 -0.14 -20.47 -3.75
C GLY A 128 0.80 -20.63 -4.95
N TRP A 129 1.70 -21.60 -4.89
CA TRP A 129 2.73 -21.86 -5.90
C TRP A 129 2.18 -22.12 -7.31
N THR A 130 1.03 -22.78 -7.44
CA THR A 130 0.46 -23.13 -8.75
C THR A 130 -0.02 -21.90 -9.54
N LEU A 131 -0.07 -20.70 -8.93
CA LEU A 131 -0.40 -19.46 -9.66
C LEU A 131 0.63 -19.15 -10.74
N GLN A 132 1.92 -19.15 -10.38
CA GLN A 132 2.98 -18.96 -11.37
C GLN A 132 3.11 -20.15 -12.32
N GLU A 133 2.80 -21.36 -11.85
CA GLU A 133 2.80 -22.58 -12.68
C GLU A 133 1.67 -22.57 -13.72
N LEU A 134 0.59 -21.83 -13.46
CA LEU A 134 -0.46 -21.55 -14.45
C LEU A 134 -0.06 -20.46 -15.43
N ILE A 135 0.48 -19.35 -14.93
CA ILE A 135 0.71 -18.14 -15.74
C ILE A 135 1.95 -18.31 -16.62
N ALA A 136 3.07 -18.74 -16.04
CA ALA A 136 4.37 -18.69 -16.69
C ALA A 136 4.49 -19.59 -17.93
N PRO A 137 4.08 -20.88 -17.91
CA PRO A 137 4.21 -21.75 -19.07
C PRO A 137 3.32 -21.30 -20.23
N LYS A 138 3.85 -21.42 -21.45
CA LYS A 138 3.08 -21.24 -22.69
C LYS A 138 2.16 -22.43 -22.95
N THR A 139 2.63 -23.63 -22.65
CA THR A 139 1.90 -24.89 -22.91
C THR A 139 1.69 -25.64 -21.60
N ILE A 140 0.43 -25.94 -21.27
CA ILE A 140 0.05 -26.78 -20.13
C ILE A 140 -0.89 -27.86 -20.62
N GLN A 141 -0.65 -29.11 -20.23
CA GLN A 141 -1.58 -30.22 -20.37
C GLN A 141 -2.07 -30.66 -18.98
N PHE A 142 -3.38 -30.72 -18.80
CA PHE A 142 -4.01 -31.07 -17.53
C PHE A 142 -4.34 -32.57 -17.51
N PHE A 143 -4.04 -33.22 -16.40
CA PHE A 143 -4.31 -34.63 -16.17
C PHE A 143 -5.08 -34.83 -14.87
N ASP A 144 -6.10 -35.69 -14.90
CA ASP A 144 -6.87 -36.05 -13.71
C ASP A 144 -6.10 -37.03 -12.80
N ARG A 145 -6.73 -37.48 -11.70
CA ARG A 145 -6.11 -38.42 -10.75
C ARG A 145 -5.69 -39.75 -11.36
N SER A 146 -6.26 -40.12 -12.51
CA SER A 146 -5.99 -41.36 -13.24
C SER A 146 -5.01 -41.14 -14.38
N TRP A 147 -4.37 -39.97 -14.46
CA TRP A 147 -3.46 -39.56 -15.54
C TRP A 147 -4.12 -39.56 -16.92
N LYS A 148 -5.44 -39.37 -16.96
CA LYS A 148 -6.17 -39.14 -18.21
C LYS A 148 -6.10 -37.66 -18.56
N ASN A 149 -5.82 -37.36 -19.83
CA ASN A 149 -5.78 -35.99 -20.32
C ASN A 149 -7.18 -35.36 -20.23
N VAL A 150 -7.25 -34.20 -19.59
CA VAL A 150 -8.46 -33.40 -19.37
C VAL A 150 -8.62 -32.33 -20.45
N GLY A 151 -7.50 -31.83 -20.95
CA GLY A 151 -7.41 -30.76 -21.94
C GLY A 151 -6.09 -29.99 -21.79
N ASP A 152 -5.85 -29.05 -22.69
CA ASP A 152 -4.73 -28.12 -22.62
C ASP A 152 -5.18 -26.71 -22.20
N LYS A 153 -4.20 -25.85 -21.87
CA LYS A 153 -4.42 -24.45 -21.45
C LYS A 153 -5.31 -23.66 -22.39
N MET A 154 -5.18 -23.86 -23.70
CA MET A 154 -5.93 -23.13 -24.72
C MET A 154 -7.36 -23.65 -24.84
N SER A 155 -7.55 -24.97 -24.81
CA SER A 155 -8.87 -25.61 -24.82
C SER A 155 -9.71 -25.27 -23.59
N LEU A 156 -9.06 -24.98 -22.45
CA LEU A 156 -9.71 -24.67 -21.18
C LEU A 156 -9.71 -23.17 -20.83
N LEU A 157 -9.30 -22.31 -21.77
CA LEU A 157 -8.98 -20.90 -21.50
C LEU A 157 -10.11 -20.13 -20.79
N GLU A 158 -11.35 -20.25 -21.27
CA GLU A 158 -12.51 -19.57 -20.66
C GLU A 158 -12.80 -20.06 -19.24
N GLN A 159 -12.70 -21.37 -19.01
CA GLN A 159 -12.90 -21.96 -17.68
C GLN A 159 -11.79 -21.51 -16.71
N LEU A 160 -10.54 -21.47 -17.18
CA LEU A 160 -9.39 -21.00 -16.42
C LEU A 160 -9.53 -19.52 -16.07
N SER A 161 -9.89 -18.68 -17.04
CA SER A 161 -10.15 -17.24 -16.86
C SER A 161 -11.26 -17.01 -15.82
N ALA A 162 -12.40 -17.69 -15.99
CA ALA A 162 -13.55 -17.57 -15.08
C ALA A 162 -13.21 -17.99 -13.64
N LYS A 163 -12.44 -19.08 -13.47
CA LYS A 163 -12.04 -19.61 -12.15
C LYS A 163 -10.98 -18.74 -11.47
N THR A 164 -9.99 -18.25 -12.21
CA THR A 164 -8.83 -17.57 -11.63
C THR A 164 -8.92 -16.05 -11.65
N LYS A 165 -9.88 -15.50 -12.38
CA LYS A 165 -10.02 -14.05 -12.65
C LYS A 165 -8.80 -13.45 -13.37
N ILE A 166 -8.01 -14.30 -14.04
CA ILE A 166 -6.89 -13.88 -14.89
C ILE A 166 -7.42 -13.72 -16.31
N ASP A 167 -7.11 -12.60 -16.94
CA ASP A 167 -7.50 -12.30 -18.31
C ASP A 167 -7.06 -13.42 -19.29
N ALA A 168 -7.96 -13.82 -20.18
CA ALA A 168 -7.71 -14.88 -21.17
C ALA A 168 -6.55 -14.53 -22.10
N GLY A 169 -6.34 -13.25 -22.40
CA GLY A 169 -5.19 -12.74 -23.13
C GLY A 169 -3.87 -12.94 -22.38
N ILE A 170 -3.85 -12.78 -21.05
CA ILE A 170 -2.66 -13.04 -20.22
C ILE A 170 -2.37 -14.54 -20.19
N LEU A 171 -3.41 -15.37 -19.95
CA LEU A 171 -3.27 -16.83 -19.92
C LEU A 171 -2.81 -17.41 -21.26
N SER A 172 -3.28 -16.84 -22.38
CA SER A 172 -2.86 -17.23 -23.73
C SER A 172 -1.57 -16.55 -24.22
N HIS A 173 -0.93 -15.71 -23.37
CA HIS A 173 0.26 -14.92 -23.71
C HIS A 173 0.07 -13.97 -24.92
N LYS A 174 -1.17 -13.62 -25.26
CA LYS A 174 -1.51 -12.62 -26.30
C LYS A 174 -1.29 -11.19 -25.82
N ILE A 175 -1.44 -10.95 -24.52
CA ILE A 175 -1.07 -9.69 -23.87
C ILE A 175 -0.07 -9.95 -22.74
N PRO A 176 0.83 -9.01 -22.45
CA PRO A 176 1.86 -9.21 -21.44
C PRO A 176 1.27 -9.21 -20.03
N LEU A 177 1.89 -9.96 -19.12
CA LEU A 177 1.57 -9.95 -17.69
C LEU A 177 1.62 -8.53 -17.09
N SER A 178 2.50 -7.67 -17.62
CA SER A 178 2.65 -6.28 -17.19
C SER A 178 1.41 -5.41 -17.42
N SER A 179 0.49 -5.82 -18.31
CA SER A 179 -0.79 -5.12 -18.55
C SER A 179 -1.73 -5.13 -17.34
N ALA A 180 -1.57 -6.08 -16.42
CA ALA A 180 -2.30 -6.11 -15.16
C ALA A 180 -1.58 -5.25 -14.11
N CYS A 181 -2.32 -4.37 -13.43
CA CYS A 181 -1.79 -3.60 -12.30
C CYS A 181 -1.45 -4.48 -11.10
N VAL A 182 -0.66 -3.93 -10.17
CA VAL A 182 -0.21 -4.62 -8.96
C VAL A 182 -1.38 -5.18 -8.15
N ALA A 183 -2.45 -4.40 -7.94
CA ALA A 183 -3.63 -4.84 -7.21
C ALA A 183 -4.29 -6.07 -7.83
N LYS A 184 -4.41 -6.07 -9.17
CA LYS A 184 -5.03 -7.17 -9.92
C LYS A 184 -4.19 -8.44 -9.80
N ARG A 185 -2.86 -8.32 -9.89
CA ARG A 185 -1.96 -9.47 -9.71
C ARG A 185 -2.05 -10.06 -8.30
N PHE A 186 -2.12 -9.23 -7.26
CA PHE A 186 -2.36 -9.73 -5.89
C PHE A 186 -3.73 -10.41 -5.75
N SER A 187 -4.77 -9.91 -6.43
CA SER A 187 -6.10 -10.51 -6.38
C SER A 187 -6.15 -11.97 -6.85
N TRP A 188 -5.28 -12.37 -7.79
CA TRP A 188 -5.19 -13.75 -8.28
C TRP A 188 -4.67 -14.75 -7.23
N ALA A 189 -4.04 -14.24 -6.17
CA ALA A 189 -3.57 -15.01 -5.04
C ALA A 189 -4.49 -14.90 -3.81
N ALA A 190 -5.58 -14.16 -3.89
CA ALA A 190 -6.39 -13.82 -2.73
C ALA A 190 -7.15 -15.01 -2.10
N GLU A 191 -7.45 -16.04 -2.91
CA GLU A 191 -8.10 -17.30 -2.46
C GLU A 191 -7.10 -18.48 -2.41
N ARG A 192 -5.80 -18.18 -2.49
CA ARG A 192 -4.75 -19.19 -2.48
C ARG A 192 -4.10 -19.30 -1.11
N GLU A 193 -3.75 -20.53 -0.75
CA GLU A 193 -3.19 -20.92 0.53
C GLU A 193 -1.79 -21.52 0.35
N THR A 194 -0.96 -21.33 1.36
CA THR A 194 0.39 -21.90 1.46
C THR A 194 0.58 -22.56 2.82
N THR A 195 1.46 -23.56 2.88
CA THR A 195 1.78 -24.26 4.13
C THR A 195 2.62 -23.40 5.06
N ARG A 196 3.57 -22.64 4.50
CA ARG A 196 4.38 -21.67 5.23
C ARG A 196 3.84 -20.27 4.99
N ASP A 197 3.85 -19.42 6.01
CA ASP A 197 3.40 -18.04 5.91
C ASP A 197 4.22 -17.24 4.89
N GLU A 198 5.54 -17.48 4.84
CA GLU A 198 6.45 -16.76 3.93
C GLU A 198 6.17 -17.08 2.46
N ASP A 199 5.69 -18.29 2.17
CA ASP A 199 5.40 -18.72 0.81
C ASP A 199 4.24 -17.91 0.19
N LEU A 200 3.37 -17.25 0.99
CA LEU A 200 2.39 -16.29 0.47
C LEU A 200 3.05 -15.16 -0.32
N ALA A 201 4.29 -14.80 0.04
CA ALA A 201 5.10 -13.83 -0.68
C ALA A 201 5.96 -14.50 -1.75
N TYR A 202 6.67 -15.57 -1.39
CA TYR A 202 7.66 -16.17 -2.28
C TYR A 202 7.05 -16.80 -3.53
N CYS A 203 5.81 -17.29 -3.46
CA CYS A 203 5.10 -17.80 -4.64
C CYS A 203 4.74 -16.71 -5.67
N LEU A 204 4.87 -15.43 -5.33
CA LEU A 204 4.50 -14.28 -6.16
C LEU A 204 5.70 -13.57 -6.80
N LEU A 205 6.93 -13.94 -6.44
CA LEU A 205 8.15 -13.26 -6.92
C LEU A 205 8.20 -13.14 -8.44
N GLY A 206 7.93 -14.23 -9.15
CA GLY A 206 7.89 -14.22 -10.61
C GLY A 206 6.72 -13.44 -11.22
N ILE A 207 5.58 -13.35 -10.52
CA ILE A 207 4.42 -12.57 -10.97
C ILE A 207 4.73 -11.07 -10.97
N PHE A 208 5.57 -10.64 -10.02
CA PHE A 208 5.99 -9.25 -9.88
C PHE A 208 7.39 -8.98 -10.44
N ASN A 209 8.08 -10.00 -10.96
CA ASN A 209 9.46 -9.92 -11.42
C ASN A 209 10.41 -9.34 -10.34
N ILE A 210 10.29 -9.85 -9.12
CA ILE A 210 11.09 -9.45 -7.95
C ILE A 210 12.07 -10.57 -7.59
N ASN A 211 13.28 -10.17 -7.20
CA ASN A 211 14.23 -11.05 -6.54
C ASN A 211 14.50 -10.55 -5.12
N MET A 212 14.44 -11.45 -4.14
CA MET A 212 14.72 -11.13 -2.74
C MET A 212 15.26 -12.38 -2.01
N PRO A 213 15.96 -12.24 -0.87
CA PRO A 213 16.42 -13.38 -0.08
C PRO A 213 15.25 -14.19 0.54
N MET A 214 15.42 -15.51 0.65
CA MET A 214 14.48 -16.39 1.36
C MET A 214 14.85 -16.48 2.84
N LEU A 215 14.03 -15.92 3.72
CA LEU A 215 14.24 -15.90 5.17
C LEU A 215 13.11 -16.65 5.89
N TYR A 216 13.08 -17.98 5.76
CA TYR A 216 12.12 -18.81 6.50
C TYR A 216 12.27 -18.62 8.01
N GLY A 217 11.15 -18.36 8.69
CA GLY A 217 11.08 -17.96 10.10
C GLY A 217 10.67 -16.49 10.29
N GLU A 218 10.63 -15.68 9.22
CA GLU A 218 10.17 -14.29 9.30
C GLU A 218 8.64 -14.14 9.30
N GLY A 219 7.91 -15.21 8.97
CA GLY A 219 6.45 -15.24 8.89
C GLY A 219 5.89 -14.23 7.88
N ARG A 220 4.80 -13.56 8.23
CA ARG A 220 4.12 -12.58 7.35
C ARG A 220 4.96 -11.36 6.96
N LYS A 221 6.11 -11.13 7.61
CA LYS A 221 7.06 -10.07 7.22
C LYS A 221 7.60 -10.26 5.80
N ALA A 222 7.63 -11.50 5.29
CA ALA A 222 7.98 -11.79 3.90
C ALA A 222 7.07 -11.04 2.92
N PHE A 223 5.77 -10.96 3.21
CA PHE A 223 4.80 -10.24 2.37
C PHE A 223 4.93 -8.71 2.47
N THR A 224 5.32 -8.20 3.64
CA THR A 224 5.70 -6.78 3.80
C THR A 224 6.90 -6.45 2.92
N ARG A 225 7.96 -7.26 2.97
CA ARG A 225 9.15 -7.09 2.12
C ARG A 225 8.82 -7.16 0.63
N LEU A 226 7.96 -8.09 0.21
CA LEU A 226 7.51 -8.16 -1.18
C LEU A 226 6.86 -6.84 -1.62
N GLN A 227 5.96 -6.28 -0.81
CA GLN A 227 5.34 -4.98 -1.12
C GLN A 227 6.38 -3.85 -1.18
N GLU A 228 7.36 -3.84 -0.27
CA GLU A 228 8.46 -2.87 -0.28
C GLU A 228 9.31 -2.97 -1.57
N GLU A 229 9.65 -4.18 -2.02
CA GLU A 229 10.39 -4.40 -3.28
C GLU A 229 9.57 -4.01 -4.52
N ILE A 230 8.25 -4.25 -4.51
CA ILE A 230 7.36 -3.76 -5.56
C ILE A 230 7.36 -2.22 -5.58
N ILE A 231 7.22 -1.56 -4.43
CA ILE A 231 7.24 -0.08 -4.35
C ILE A 231 8.59 0.50 -4.84
N ARG A 232 9.71 -0.20 -4.60
CA ARG A 232 11.03 0.22 -5.09
C ARG A 232 11.18 0.14 -6.60
N THR A 233 10.41 -0.73 -7.26
CA THR A 233 10.60 -1.06 -8.69
C THR A 233 9.47 -0.58 -9.60
N THR A 234 8.32 -0.21 -9.05
CA THR A 234 7.18 0.32 -9.81
C THR A 234 6.50 1.49 -9.09
N ASN A 235 5.96 2.41 -9.89
CA ASN A 235 5.15 3.54 -9.44
C ASN A 235 3.63 3.27 -9.58
N ASP A 236 3.24 2.00 -9.45
CA ASP A 236 1.85 1.56 -9.51
C ASP A 236 1.17 1.72 -8.15
N LEU A 237 0.42 2.81 -7.99
CA LEU A 237 -0.29 3.14 -6.75
C LEU A 237 -1.43 2.17 -6.42
N SER A 238 -1.82 1.27 -7.34
CA SER A 238 -2.82 0.24 -7.03
C SER A 238 -2.34 -0.73 -5.94
N ILE A 239 -1.05 -0.76 -5.59
CA ILE A 239 -0.58 -1.50 -4.40
C ILE A 239 -1.31 -1.09 -3.10
N PHE A 240 -1.81 0.14 -3.00
CA PHE A 240 -2.58 0.61 -1.85
C PHE A 240 -4.07 0.29 -1.94
N ALA A 241 -4.48 -0.43 -2.99
CA ALA A 241 -5.87 -0.73 -3.28
C ALA A 241 -6.42 -1.95 -2.52
N TRP A 242 -5.85 -2.35 -1.39
CA TRP A 242 -6.38 -3.46 -0.61
C TRP A 242 -7.47 -3.00 0.39
N THR A 243 -8.40 -3.86 0.80
CA THR A 243 -9.39 -3.56 1.86
C THR A 243 -9.26 -4.54 3.02
N TRP A 244 -9.51 -4.07 4.25
CA TRP A 244 -9.55 -4.94 5.42
C TRP A 244 -10.73 -5.91 5.30
N ARG A 245 -10.43 -7.21 5.22
CA ARG A 245 -11.45 -8.27 5.06
C ARG A 245 -11.98 -8.86 6.36
N ARG A 246 -11.24 -8.75 7.46
CA ARG A 246 -11.64 -9.37 8.73
C ARG A 246 -12.75 -8.57 9.41
N SER A 247 -13.43 -9.21 10.37
CA SER A 247 -14.31 -8.50 11.28
C SER A 247 -13.59 -7.30 11.84
N TRP A 248 -14.21 -6.13 11.70
CA TRP A 248 -13.63 -4.89 12.15
C TRP A 248 -13.33 -4.97 13.64
N ASP A 249 -12.07 -4.79 14.02
CA ASP A 249 -11.60 -4.87 15.42
C ASP A 249 -11.70 -3.52 16.15
N GLY A 250 -12.27 -2.50 15.49
CA GLY A 250 -12.49 -1.17 16.08
C GLY A 250 -11.33 -0.18 15.92
N ARG A 251 -10.18 -0.60 15.37
CA ARG A 251 -8.98 0.26 15.33
C ARG A 251 -9.11 1.45 14.37
N PRO A 252 -9.05 2.71 14.78
CA PRO A 252 -9.38 3.83 13.87
C PRO A 252 -8.49 3.95 12.62
N TYR A 253 -7.32 3.32 12.59
CA TYR A 253 -6.31 3.45 11.54
C TYR A 253 -5.71 2.12 11.13
N LEU A 254 -5.21 2.06 9.90
CA LEU A 254 -4.54 0.91 9.31
C LEU A 254 -3.12 1.28 8.86
N SER A 255 -2.29 0.26 8.65
CA SER A 255 -1.08 0.41 7.85
C SER A 255 -1.46 0.73 6.39
N PHE A 256 -0.55 1.32 5.63
CA PHE A 256 -0.67 1.40 4.17
C PHE A 256 -0.31 0.10 3.45
N LEU A 257 0.45 -0.80 4.08
CA LEU A 257 0.78 -2.11 3.53
C LEU A 257 -0.26 -3.16 3.98
N ALA A 258 -0.65 -4.04 3.06
CA ALA A 258 -1.60 -5.10 3.32
C ALA A 258 -0.99 -6.23 4.16
N GLU A 259 -1.84 -7.03 4.83
CA GLU A 259 -1.38 -8.21 5.58
C GLU A 259 -1.16 -9.44 4.69
N GLY A 260 -1.80 -9.48 3.52
CA GLY A 260 -1.68 -10.57 2.57
C GLY A 260 -2.42 -10.31 1.25
N PRO A 261 -2.29 -11.22 0.27
CA PRO A 261 -2.99 -11.10 -1.01
C PRO A 261 -4.52 -11.17 -0.86
N GLY A 262 -5.02 -11.81 0.20
CA GLY A 262 -6.44 -11.88 0.52
C GLY A 262 -7.13 -10.51 0.58
N ASP A 263 -6.43 -9.48 1.05
CA ASP A 263 -6.95 -8.11 1.17
C ASP A 263 -7.22 -7.45 -0.21
N PHE A 264 -6.71 -8.02 -1.30
CA PHE A 264 -6.87 -7.55 -2.68
C PHE A 264 -7.95 -8.30 -3.47
N ALA A 265 -8.73 -9.20 -2.88
CA ALA A 265 -9.64 -10.05 -3.64
C ALA A 265 -10.69 -9.30 -4.48
N TRP A 266 -11.05 -8.08 -4.08
CA TRP A 266 -12.00 -7.24 -4.81
C TRP A 266 -11.35 -6.53 -6.02
N CYS A 267 -10.03 -6.60 -6.17
CA CYS A 267 -9.24 -5.84 -7.13
C CYS A 267 -9.15 -6.47 -8.53
N SER A 268 -9.86 -7.59 -8.79
CA SER A 268 -9.75 -8.32 -10.05
C SER A 268 -10.11 -7.48 -11.28
N ASN A 269 -10.97 -6.47 -11.10
CA ASN A 269 -11.48 -5.62 -12.18
C ASN A 269 -10.88 -4.20 -12.17
N ILE A 270 -9.88 -3.91 -11.32
CA ILE A 270 -9.24 -2.58 -11.29
C ILE A 270 -8.49 -2.31 -12.59
N THR A 271 -8.57 -1.09 -13.08
CA THR A 271 -7.81 -0.61 -14.25
C THR A 271 -7.02 0.64 -13.92
N LEU A 272 -5.83 0.78 -14.50
CA LEU A 272 -5.02 2.00 -14.35
C LEU A 272 -5.57 3.07 -15.30
N ARG A 273 -5.62 4.32 -14.82
CA ARG A 273 -5.91 5.49 -15.67
C ARG A 273 -4.67 6.04 -16.36
N THR A 274 -3.52 5.84 -15.73
CA THR A 274 -2.23 6.39 -16.17
C THR A 274 -1.18 5.30 -16.09
N ASP A 275 -0.29 5.25 -17.08
CA ASP A 275 0.86 4.34 -17.02
C ASP A 275 1.76 4.72 -15.82
N PRO A 276 2.21 3.75 -15.00
CA PRO A 276 3.09 4.02 -13.87
C PRO A 276 4.35 4.81 -14.21
N LEU A 277 4.90 4.68 -15.43
CA LEU A 277 6.12 5.38 -15.86
C LEU A 277 5.91 6.88 -16.08
N VAL A 278 4.70 7.31 -16.42
CA VAL A 278 4.37 8.73 -16.66
C VAL A 278 3.55 9.34 -15.52
N ASN A 279 3.25 8.56 -14.50
CA ASN A 279 2.58 9.03 -13.30
C ASN A 279 3.48 10.03 -12.54
N GLU A 280 2.90 11.13 -12.06
CA GLU A 280 3.64 12.24 -11.43
C GLU A 280 4.17 11.94 -10.03
N TYR A 281 3.80 10.79 -9.47
CA TYR A 281 4.24 10.40 -8.13
C TYR A 281 5.65 9.84 -8.13
N GLN A 282 6.36 10.00 -7.02
CA GLN A 282 7.56 9.25 -6.70
C GLN A 282 7.41 8.65 -5.31
N MET A 283 7.93 7.44 -5.13
CA MET A 283 7.85 6.71 -3.86
C MET A 283 9.23 6.24 -3.42
N ALA A 284 9.50 6.35 -2.11
CA ALA A 284 10.70 5.81 -1.50
C ALA A 284 10.37 5.15 -0.16
N ILE A 285 10.94 3.96 0.10
CA ILE A 285 10.83 3.31 1.40
C ILE A 285 11.82 3.96 2.38
N THR A 286 11.32 4.39 3.53
CA THR A 286 12.10 4.98 4.63
C THR A 286 11.87 4.21 5.92
N ASN A 287 12.69 4.48 6.95
CA ASN A 287 12.50 3.90 8.28
C ASN A 287 11.19 4.34 8.99
N LYS A 288 10.55 5.42 8.52
CA LYS A 288 9.24 5.90 9.03
C LYS A 288 8.06 5.29 8.28
N GLY A 289 8.24 4.93 7.01
CA GLY A 289 7.16 4.51 6.12
C GLY A 289 7.49 4.82 4.65
N ILE A 290 6.47 4.98 3.82
CA ILE A 290 6.64 5.30 2.40
C ILE A 290 6.64 6.81 2.25
N HIS A 291 7.77 7.37 1.87
CA HIS A 291 7.84 8.75 1.43
C HIS A 291 7.23 8.87 0.03
N MET A 292 6.35 9.84 -0.16
CA MET A 292 5.70 10.14 -1.41
C MET A 292 5.96 11.58 -1.81
N GLN A 293 6.23 11.78 -3.09
CA GLN A 293 6.20 13.08 -3.75
C GLN A 293 5.11 13.03 -4.81
N GLY A 294 4.09 13.90 -4.73
CA GLY A 294 2.97 13.94 -5.66
C GLY A 294 1.74 14.63 -5.04
N PRO A 295 0.63 14.78 -5.80
CA PRO A 295 -0.55 15.42 -5.28
C PRO A 295 -1.29 14.52 -4.29
N HIS A 296 -1.85 15.14 -3.27
CA HIS A 296 -2.83 14.53 -2.41
C HIS A 296 -3.92 15.55 -2.09
N TRP A 297 -5.07 15.06 -1.65
CA TRP A 297 -6.30 15.82 -1.69
C TRP A 297 -6.93 15.89 -0.31
N VAL A 298 -7.66 16.97 -0.07
CA VAL A 298 -8.67 17.05 0.97
C VAL A 298 -10.03 17.17 0.28
N SER A 299 -11.02 16.42 0.74
CA SER A 299 -12.36 16.43 0.16
C SER A 299 -13.43 16.62 1.21
N GLU A 300 -14.49 17.33 0.83
CA GLU A 300 -15.74 17.43 1.57
C GLU A 300 -16.69 16.31 1.12
N TYR A 301 -17.43 15.77 2.08
CA TYR A 301 -18.36 14.69 1.84
C TYR A 301 -19.81 15.14 2.11
N LYS A 302 -20.78 14.40 1.58
CA LYS A 302 -22.22 14.63 1.77
C LYS A 302 -22.67 14.60 3.24
N ASP A 303 -21.91 13.92 4.09
CA ASP A 303 -22.12 13.90 5.55
C ASP A 303 -21.52 15.15 6.25
N GLY A 304 -20.99 16.11 5.49
CA GLY A 304 -20.32 17.31 5.98
C GLY A 304 -18.91 17.06 6.51
N ALA A 305 -18.41 15.82 6.47
CA ALA A 305 -17.08 15.52 6.95
C ALA A 305 -16.02 15.92 5.91
N ILE A 306 -14.86 16.33 6.43
CA ILE A 306 -13.68 16.66 5.62
C ILE A 306 -12.66 15.56 5.83
N ARG A 307 -12.13 14.98 4.74
CA ARG A 307 -11.16 13.88 4.83
C ARG A 307 -10.02 14.06 3.86
N TYR A 308 -8.82 13.68 4.28
CA TYR A 308 -7.67 13.55 3.39
C TYR A 308 -7.81 12.29 2.55
N SER A 309 -7.33 12.33 1.31
CA SER A 309 -7.40 11.20 0.39
C SER A 309 -6.22 11.14 -0.57
N LEU A 310 -5.77 9.93 -0.87
CA LEU A 310 -4.78 9.63 -1.90
C LEU A 310 -5.49 9.05 -3.13
N SER A 311 -5.28 9.66 -4.30
CA SER A 311 -5.74 9.10 -5.58
C SER A 311 -4.79 8.01 -6.02
N LEU A 312 -5.32 6.81 -6.30
CA LEU A 312 -4.50 5.69 -6.76
C LEU A 312 -4.30 5.64 -8.28
N GLN A 313 -4.78 6.67 -9.00
CA GLN A 313 -4.75 6.73 -10.47
C GLN A 313 -5.33 5.47 -11.13
N CYS A 314 -6.32 4.87 -10.50
CA CYS A 314 -7.02 3.69 -10.97
C CYS A 314 -8.53 3.82 -10.80
N THR A 315 -9.27 3.00 -11.53
CA THR A 315 -10.73 2.93 -11.48
C THR A 315 -11.22 1.52 -11.21
N ASP A 316 -12.42 1.43 -10.66
CA ASP A 316 -13.16 0.17 -10.55
C ASP A 316 -13.85 -0.20 -11.86
N GLU A 317 -14.64 -1.28 -11.83
CA GLU A 317 -15.38 -1.79 -12.99
C GLU A 317 -16.47 -0.83 -13.50
N GLN A 318 -16.92 0.13 -12.69
CA GLN A 318 -17.84 1.19 -13.10
C GLN A 318 -17.10 2.47 -13.53
N ASN A 319 -15.79 2.39 -13.78
CA ASN A 319 -14.91 3.49 -14.13
C ASN A 319 -14.86 4.62 -13.06
N ARG A 320 -15.16 4.30 -11.80
CA ARG A 320 -15.11 5.27 -10.71
C ARG A 320 -13.69 5.37 -10.16
N PRO A 321 -13.17 6.59 -9.91
CA PRO A 321 -11.88 6.79 -9.26
C PRO A 321 -11.78 6.11 -7.90
N ILE A 322 -10.67 5.44 -7.65
CA ILE A 322 -10.35 4.84 -6.36
C ILE A 322 -9.49 5.81 -5.53
N LEU A 323 -9.99 6.13 -4.33
CA LEU A 323 -9.34 7.02 -3.38
C LEU A 323 -9.09 6.27 -2.06
N ILE A 324 -7.94 6.49 -1.45
CA ILE A 324 -7.62 5.94 -0.13
C ILE A 324 -7.78 7.02 0.92
N PRO A 325 -8.72 6.87 1.88
CA PRO A 325 -8.90 7.84 2.94
C PRO A 325 -7.68 7.81 3.87
N MET A 326 -7.22 8.99 4.25
CA MET A 326 -6.04 9.20 5.07
C MET A 326 -6.40 10.03 6.30
N ARG A 327 -5.64 9.82 7.38
CA ARG A 327 -5.66 10.66 8.56
C ARG A 327 -4.32 11.35 8.72
N LYS A 328 -4.32 12.68 8.82
CA LYS A 328 -3.09 13.43 9.13
C LYS A 328 -2.70 13.16 10.59
N ALA A 329 -1.53 12.58 10.81
CA ALA A 329 -1.04 12.29 12.15
C ALA A 329 -0.15 13.44 12.64
N GLY A 330 0.85 13.80 11.82
CA GLY A 330 1.85 14.83 12.12
C GLY A 330 2.22 15.66 10.88
N PRO A 331 3.35 16.39 10.90
CA PRO A 331 3.72 17.28 9.81
C PRO A 331 3.99 16.51 8.52
N ASN A 332 3.07 16.63 7.55
CA ASN A 332 3.06 15.82 6.32
C ASN A 332 3.19 14.30 6.55
N ILE A 333 2.65 13.80 7.66
CA ILE A 333 2.62 12.36 7.97
C ILE A 333 1.16 11.90 8.00
N PHE A 334 0.86 10.83 7.26
CA PHE A 334 -0.47 10.28 7.11
C PHE A 334 -0.53 8.81 7.51
N MET A 335 -1.61 8.46 8.20
CA MET A 335 -2.04 7.08 8.45
C MET A 335 -3.19 6.74 7.51
N ARG A 336 -3.39 5.45 7.24
CA ARG A 336 -4.55 5.01 6.47
C ARG A 336 -5.77 5.07 7.39
N ALA A 337 -6.79 5.83 7.01
CA ALA A 337 -8.03 5.88 7.80
C ALA A 337 -8.78 4.57 7.64
N ALA A 338 -9.28 4.03 8.75
CA ALA A 338 -10.04 2.81 8.71
C ALA A 338 -11.54 3.11 8.71
N LYS A 339 -12.24 2.66 7.67
CA LYS A 339 -13.70 2.75 7.57
C LYS A 339 -14.25 1.34 7.53
N SER A 340 -15.35 1.10 8.23
CA SER A 340 -16.11 -0.14 8.12
C SER A 340 -16.77 -0.22 6.74
N GLY A 341 -16.09 -0.80 5.74
CA GLY A 341 -16.64 -0.98 4.40
C GLY A 341 -15.58 -1.06 3.30
N ARG A 342 -16.04 -1.36 2.07
CA ARG A 342 -15.25 -1.15 0.84
C ARG A 342 -14.70 0.28 0.86
N MET A 343 -13.51 0.50 0.30
CA MET A 343 -12.87 1.82 0.21
C MET A 343 -13.85 2.97 -0.02
N ASP A 344 -13.45 4.18 0.37
CA ASP A 344 -14.05 5.38 -0.21
C ASP A 344 -13.69 5.42 -1.71
N LEU A 345 -14.43 4.64 -2.49
CA LEU A 345 -14.86 5.05 -3.82
C LEU A 345 -15.33 6.49 -3.66
N SER A 346 -15.08 7.34 -4.66
CA SER A 346 -15.47 8.77 -4.70
C SER A 346 -16.96 9.10 -4.39
N LEU A 347 -17.75 8.10 -4.01
CA LEU A 347 -19.10 8.18 -3.47
C LEU A 347 -19.19 9.18 -2.32
N GLY A 348 -20.03 10.18 -2.53
CA GLY A 348 -20.35 11.16 -1.52
C GLY A 348 -19.37 12.32 -1.42
N ILE A 349 -18.32 12.39 -2.24
CA ILE A 349 -17.51 13.60 -2.35
C ILE A 349 -18.35 14.71 -3.00
N THR A 350 -18.43 15.87 -2.36
CA THR A 350 -19.09 17.07 -2.88
C THR A 350 -18.09 18.05 -3.48
N SER A 351 -16.90 18.16 -2.90
CA SER A 351 -15.80 19.00 -3.38
C SER A 351 -14.43 18.41 -3.01
N SER A 352 -13.41 18.69 -3.80
CA SER A 352 -12.03 18.22 -3.56
C SER A 352 -11.03 19.33 -3.87
N TYR A 353 -9.99 19.45 -3.03
CA TYR A 353 -8.95 20.46 -3.14
C TYR A 353 -7.57 19.81 -3.03
N PRO A 354 -6.61 20.18 -3.89
CA PRO A 354 -5.24 19.70 -3.77
C PRO A 354 -4.55 20.36 -2.58
N ILE A 355 -3.64 19.62 -1.94
CA ILE A 355 -2.77 20.15 -0.89
C ILE A 355 -1.48 20.65 -1.55
N ASN A 356 -1.02 21.85 -1.18
CA ASN A 356 0.12 22.48 -1.86
C ASN A 356 1.43 21.75 -1.55
N SER A 357 1.58 21.25 -0.32
CA SER A 357 2.69 20.39 0.04
C SER A 357 2.64 19.12 -0.81
N LYS A 358 3.63 18.89 -1.66
CA LYS A 358 3.68 17.68 -2.52
C LYS A 358 4.45 16.53 -1.87
N SER A 359 5.12 16.77 -0.75
CA SER A 359 5.99 15.79 -0.08
C SER A 359 5.37 15.34 1.23
N PHE A 360 5.12 14.05 1.38
CA PHE A 360 4.47 13.48 2.56
C PHE A 360 4.90 12.03 2.83
N THR A 361 4.63 11.55 4.04
CA THR A 361 4.97 10.18 4.46
C THR A 361 3.72 9.40 4.82
N LEU A 362 3.57 8.21 4.23
CA LEU A 362 2.55 7.23 4.58
C LEU A 362 3.11 6.23 5.59
N LEU A 363 2.46 6.10 6.76
CA LEU A 363 2.92 5.17 7.79
C LEU A 363 2.61 3.72 7.41
N THR A 364 3.65 2.88 7.37
CA THR A 364 3.53 1.43 7.16
C THR A 364 3.50 0.64 8.46
N ARG A 365 3.76 1.32 9.59
CA ARG A 365 3.70 0.78 10.94
C ARG A 365 3.00 1.80 11.82
N LEU A 366 2.00 1.35 12.58
CA LEU A 366 1.36 2.19 13.57
C LEU A 366 2.22 2.21 14.85
N PRO A 367 2.36 3.38 15.52
CA PRO A 367 2.94 3.43 16.86
C PRO A 367 2.25 2.44 17.80
N ARG A 368 3.00 1.86 18.75
CA ARG A 368 2.41 0.96 19.75
C ARG A 368 1.40 1.75 20.60
N GLU A 369 0.11 1.42 20.47
CA GLU A 369 -0.99 2.05 21.20
C GLU A 369 -0.75 2.07 22.72
N GLN A 370 0.00 1.09 23.25
CA GLN A 370 0.33 0.94 24.66
C GLN A 370 1.19 2.07 25.27
N LEU A 371 1.72 3.00 24.48
CA LEU A 371 2.59 4.07 25.00
C LEU A 371 1.84 5.30 25.54
N THR A 372 0.54 5.48 25.26
CA THR A 372 -0.20 6.67 25.72
C THR A 372 -1.68 6.42 25.94
N SER A 373 -2.28 7.08 26.93
CA SER A 373 -3.74 7.09 27.20
C SER A 373 -4.56 8.01 26.27
N GLY A 374 -4.06 8.26 25.05
CA GLY A 374 -4.64 9.17 24.05
C GLY A 374 -4.84 8.50 22.68
N SER A 375 -5.36 9.24 21.69
CA SER A 375 -5.52 8.71 20.32
C SER A 375 -4.16 8.51 19.62
N LEU A 376 -4.08 7.64 18.61
CA LEU A 376 -2.86 7.46 17.80
C LEU A 376 -2.34 8.77 17.18
N VAL A 377 -3.24 9.71 16.87
CA VAL A 377 -2.89 11.03 16.35
C VAL A 377 -2.23 11.89 17.42
N SER A 378 -2.66 11.77 18.69
CA SER A 378 -2.08 12.54 19.80
C SER A 378 -0.59 12.28 20.03
N ILE A 379 -0.09 11.09 19.68
CA ILE A 379 1.35 10.74 19.75
C ILE A 379 2.20 11.70 18.90
N PHE A 380 1.66 12.15 17.77
CA PHE A 380 2.33 13.07 16.85
C PHE A 380 1.99 14.54 17.11
N ARG A 381 1.10 14.82 18.06
CA ARG A 381 0.59 16.15 18.38
C ARG A 381 0.73 16.41 19.87
N HIS A 382 1.75 17.14 20.26
CA HIS A 382 1.98 17.52 21.65
C HIS A 382 1.10 18.71 22.06
N VAL A 383 0.94 19.71 21.19
CA VAL A 383 0.07 20.88 21.44
C VAL A 383 -0.82 21.09 20.24
N ALA A 384 -2.05 21.53 20.48
CA ALA A 384 -2.95 21.96 19.42
C ALA A 384 -3.52 23.35 19.73
N VAL A 385 -3.68 24.14 18.68
CA VAL A 385 -4.40 25.41 18.66
C VAL A 385 -5.56 25.26 17.69
N ALA A 386 -6.77 25.06 18.21
CA ALA A 386 -8.00 25.13 17.44
C ALA A 386 -8.46 26.58 17.35
N VAL A 387 -8.98 26.95 16.19
CA VAL A 387 -9.61 28.27 16.01
C VAL A 387 -11.04 28.08 15.56
N GLU A 388 -11.95 28.56 16.40
CA GLU A 388 -13.37 28.58 16.14
C GLU A 388 -13.70 29.91 15.48
N PHE A 389 -13.95 29.85 14.18
CA PHE A 389 -14.46 30.97 13.41
C PHE A 389 -15.99 31.04 13.51
N PRO A 390 -16.58 32.22 13.24
CA PRO A 390 -18.02 32.37 13.08
C PRO A 390 -18.61 31.33 12.11
N SER A 391 -19.85 30.91 12.34
CA SER A 391 -20.51 29.84 11.58
C SER A 391 -20.65 30.13 10.08
N ASP A 392 -20.56 31.39 9.67
CA ASP A 392 -20.58 31.82 8.27
C ASP A 392 -19.22 31.65 7.56
N VAL A 393 -18.18 31.21 8.25
CA VAL A 393 -16.86 30.92 7.68
C VAL A 393 -16.73 29.43 7.36
N PRO A 394 -16.69 29.02 6.07
CA PRO A 394 -16.53 27.62 5.71
C PRO A 394 -15.17 27.07 6.16
N ARG A 395 -15.14 25.89 6.82
CA ARG A 395 -13.90 25.30 7.34
C ARG A 395 -12.83 25.07 6.26
N LEU A 396 -13.24 24.63 5.07
CA LEU A 396 -12.33 24.43 3.92
C LEU A 396 -11.75 25.73 3.35
N SER A 397 -12.36 26.87 3.69
CA SER A 397 -11.87 28.18 3.27
C SER A 397 -10.77 28.73 4.20
N VAL A 398 -10.46 28.01 5.30
CA VAL A 398 -9.41 28.41 6.24
C VAL A 398 -8.08 27.82 5.81
N GLN A 399 -7.13 28.70 5.52
CA GLN A 399 -5.75 28.34 5.22
C GLN A 399 -4.89 28.50 6.47
N GLY A 400 -4.25 27.41 6.89
CA GLY A 400 -3.26 27.40 7.97
C GLY A 400 -1.83 27.38 7.44
N ILE A 401 -0.96 28.16 8.08
CA ILE A 401 0.46 28.33 7.74
C ILE A 401 1.30 28.10 9.00
N PRO A 402 2.38 27.29 8.97
CA PRO A 402 2.78 26.39 7.87
C PRO A 402 1.74 25.31 7.56
N GLN A 403 1.59 24.93 6.27
CA GLN A 403 0.56 23.97 5.87
C GLN A 403 0.84 22.57 6.41
N LYS A 404 2.14 22.21 6.52
CA LYS A 404 2.55 20.94 7.11
C LYS A 404 1.98 20.71 8.51
N ILE A 405 1.81 21.75 9.35
CA ILE A 405 1.26 21.63 10.71
C ILE A 405 -0.23 22.01 10.84
N TRP A 406 -0.89 22.38 9.74
CA TRP A 406 -2.32 22.61 9.70
C TRP A 406 -3.08 21.30 9.43
N ASP A 407 -3.96 20.90 10.33
CA ASP A 407 -4.95 19.85 10.08
C ASP A 407 -6.32 20.46 9.86
N VAL A 408 -6.82 20.33 8.63
CA VAL A 408 -8.12 20.86 8.22
C VAL A 408 -9.30 20.04 8.78
N GLU A 409 -9.11 18.73 8.99
CA GLU A 409 -10.15 17.81 9.48
C GLU A 409 -10.54 18.16 10.93
N ASP A 410 -9.54 18.43 11.76
CA ASP A 410 -9.75 18.93 13.13
C ASP A 410 -9.81 20.46 13.22
N SER A 411 -9.43 21.17 12.16
CA SER A 411 -9.26 22.63 12.13
C SER A 411 -8.30 23.15 13.23
N VAL A 412 -7.13 22.52 13.32
CA VAL A 412 -6.10 22.85 14.32
C VAL A 412 -4.72 23.07 13.70
N LEU A 413 -3.98 24.02 14.26
CA LEU A 413 -2.52 24.08 14.15
C LEU A 413 -1.93 23.22 15.26
N PHE A 414 -1.07 22.25 14.93
CA PHE A 414 -0.47 21.37 15.94
C PHE A 414 1.05 21.48 15.99
N SER A 415 1.64 21.17 17.15
CA SER A 415 3.10 21.03 17.30
C SER A 415 3.46 19.58 17.61
N PRO A 416 4.44 18.98 16.89
CA PRO A 416 4.97 17.67 17.21
C PRO A 416 5.96 17.68 18.38
N ASP A 417 6.46 18.86 18.77
CA ASP A 417 7.55 19.07 19.72
C ASP A 417 7.06 19.93 20.89
N ASP A 418 7.38 19.52 22.12
CA ASP A 418 6.81 20.06 23.35
C ASP A 418 7.73 21.03 24.11
N GLY A 419 8.93 21.31 23.57
CA GLY A 419 9.93 22.18 24.20
C GLY A 419 10.16 23.52 23.50
N VAL A 420 9.72 23.68 22.26
CA VAL A 420 10.02 24.86 21.43
C VAL A 420 8.81 25.77 21.28
N ARG A 421 9.03 27.08 21.33
CA ARG A 421 8.00 28.07 21.02
C ARG A 421 7.68 28.01 19.53
N ARG A 422 6.42 27.78 19.21
CA ARG A 422 5.91 27.62 17.85
C ARG A 422 5.01 28.77 17.48
N TRP A 423 4.75 28.88 16.18
CA TRP A 423 3.85 29.87 15.62
C TRP A 423 2.98 29.23 14.54
N GLY A 424 1.89 29.91 14.21
CA GLY A 424 1.10 29.60 13.03
C GLY A 424 0.15 30.74 12.70
N CYS A 425 -0.26 30.82 11.45
CA CYS A 425 -1.18 31.83 10.95
C CYS A 425 -2.41 31.16 10.35
N LEU A 426 -3.58 31.73 10.58
CA LEU A 426 -4.84 31.30 9.98
C LEU A 426 -5.47 32.44 9.21
N ARG A 427 -5.81 32.15 7.96
CA ARG A 427 -6.45 33.05 7.02
C ARG A 427 -7.74 32.44 6.49
N PRO A 428 -8.91 32.91 6.94
CA PRO A 428 -10.19 32.53 6.35
C PRO A 428 -10.43 33.30 5.05
N ALA A 429 -10.78 32.61 3.96
CA ALA A 429 -11.05 33.27 2.69
C ALA A 429 -12.32 34.15 2.73
N ALA A 430 -13.26 33.85 3.63
CA ALA A 430 -14.50 34.61 3.83
C ALA A 430 -14.32 35.90 4.66
N MET A 431 -13.13 36.12 5.23
CA MET A 431 -12.82 37.32 6.01
C MET A 431 -11.98 38.29 5.17
N ASN A 432 -12.28 39.58 5.22
CA ASN A 432 -11.68 40.64 4.37
C ASN A 432 -10.24 40.97 4.80
N GLY A 433 -9.34 40.00 4.69
CA GLY A 433 -7.93 40.12 5.06
C GLY A 433 -7.67 39.92 6.56
N GLU A 434 -8.67 39.68 7.40
CA GLU A 434 -8.44 39.40 8.82
C GLU A 434 -7.67 38.09 8.98
N MET A 435 -6.53 38.15 9.67
CA MET A 435 -5.72 36.98 9.97
C MET A 435 -5.37 36.93 11.43
N LEU A 436 -5.32 35.71 11.94
CA LEU A 436 -4.89 35.42 13.29
C LEU A 436 -3.53 34.74 13.23
N VAL A 437 -2.51 35.39 13.79
CA VAL A 437 -1.23 34.76 14.07
C VAL A 437 -1.19 34.37 15.54
N CYS A 438 -0.82 33.13 15.78
CA CYS A 438 -0.71 32.53 17.10
C CYS A 438 0.74 32.14 17.37
N PHE A 439 1.14 32.25 18.62
CA PHE A 439 2.39 31.77 19.19
C PHE A 439 2.06 30.96 20.44
N TRP A 440 2.70 29.81 20.61
CA TRP A 440 2.50 28.96 21.79
C TRP A 440 3.80 28.25 22.15
N GLY A 441 4.03 28.02 23.43
CA GLY A 441 5.26 27.39 23.90
C GLY A 441 5.29 27.26 25.41
N LYS A 442 6.34 26.64 25.94
CA LYS A 442 6.62 26.62 27.38
C LYS A 442 7.48 27.83 27.77
N SER A 443 7.08 28.52 28.81
CA SER A 443 7.83 29.59 29.50
C SER A 443 7.74 29.30 31.00
N ASN A 444 8.87 29.22 31.70
CA ASN A 444 8.91 28.89 33.13
C ASN A 444 8.12 27.61 33.52
N ASN A 445 8.18 26.57 32.69
CA ASN A 445 7.40 25.31 32.83
C ASN A 445 5.88 25.46 32.70
N GLU A 446 5.36 26.65 32.39
CA GLU A 446 3.95 26.86 32.07
C GLU A 446 3.74 27.02 30.57
N TRP A 447 2.63 26.49 30.08
CA TRP A 447 2.23 26.64 28.69
C TRP A 447 1.56 27.99 28.48
N GLU A 448 2.15 28.81 27.62
CA GLU A 448 1.66 30.12 27.27
C GLU A 448 1.13 30.15 25.82
N PHE A 449 0.15 31.02 25.60
CA PHE A 449 -0.39 31.33 24.28
C PHE A 449 -0.42 32.85 24.10
N GLN A 450 0.02 33.30 22.93
CA GLN A 450 -0.08 34.69 22.50
C GLN A 450 -0.66 34.74 21.08
N GLY A 451 -1.70 35.55 20.90
CA GLY A 451 -2.29 35.79 19.58
C GLY A 451 -2.23 37.25 19.19
N THR A 452 -2.18 37.51 17.89
CA THR A 452 -2.38 38.83 17.31
C THR A 452 -3.27 38.70 16.08
N ILE A 453 -4.29 39.55 15.99
CA ILE A 453 -5.04 39.73 14.76
C ILE A 453 -4.50 40.96 14.04
N PHE A 454 -4.37 40.88 12.72
CA PHE A 454 -4.14 42.04 11.86
C PHE A 454 -4.90 41.91 10.54
N ASN A 455 -5.01 43.02 9.82
CA ASN A 455 -5.68 43.07 8.53
C ASN A 455 -4.63 42.99 7.41
N SER A 456 -4.61 41.86 6.70
CA SER A 456 -3.75 41.61 5.55
C SER A 456 -4.04 42.49 4.34
N ALA A 457 -5.18 43.18 4.30
CA ALA A 457 -5.53 44.11 3.23
C ALA A 457 -4.93 45.52 3.44
N GLU A 458 -4.27 45.76 4.59
CA GLU A 458 -3.56 47.02 4.80
C GLU A 458 -2.35 47.16 3.87
N LYS A 459 -2.12 48.38 3.40
CA LYS A 459 -1.04 48.68 2.44
C LYS A 459 0.31 48.25 3.01
N GLY A 460 1.04 47.40 2.28
CA GLY A 460 2.36 46.89 2.66
C GLY A 460 2.35 45.52 3.34
N MET A 461 1.18 44.94 3.64
CA MET A 461 1.06 43.59 4.23
C MET A 461 1.20 42.46 3.21
N ASP A 462 1.16 42.74 1.91
CA ASP A 462 1.34 41.73 0.86
C ASP A 462 2.73 41.06 0.94
N VAL A 463 3.77 41.83 1.25
CA VAL A 463 5.15 41.34 1.41
C VAL A 463 5.25 40.44 2.65
N LEU A 464 4.67 40.86 3.77
CA LEU A 464 4.57 40.03 4.97
C LEU A 464 3.86 38.70 4.66
N MET A 465 2.83 38.72 3.82
CA MET A 465 2.12 37.51 3.43
C MET A 465 2.92 36.57 2.56
N GLN A 466 3.70 37.12 1.62
CA GLN A 466 4.65 36.33 0.86
C GLN A 466 5.68 35.70 1.79
N ASP A 467 6.19 36.46 2.76
CA ASP A 467 7.18 35.98 3.71
C ASP A 467 6.64 34.85 4.59
N LEU A 468 5.45 35.05 5.15
CA LEU A 468 4.78 34.04 5.98
C LEU A 468 4.40 32.81 5.17
N PHE A 469 3.95 32.93 3.91
CA PHE A 469 3.43 31.79 3.15
C PHE A 469 4.54 30.95 2.51
N VAL A 470 5.43 31.61 1.76
CA VAL A 470 6.45 30.91 0.95
C VAL A 470 7.57 30.39 1.83
N PHE A 471 8.09 31.23 2.72
CA PHE A 471 9.26 30.86 3.52
C PHE A 471 8.90 30.00 4.72
N ALA A 472 7.69 30.07 5.28
CA ALA A 472 7.33 29.18 6.38
C ALA A 472 7.31 27.70 5.99
N GLU A 473 6.83 27.39 4.77
CA GLU A 473 6.81 26.01 4.29
C GLU A 473 8.23 25.55 3.89
N ALA A 474 9.04 26.43 3.30
CA ALA A 474 10.39 26.11 2.83
C ALA A 474 11.47 26.10 3.91
N LEU A 475 11.45 27.07 4.84
CA LEU A 475 12.52 27.35 5.81
C LEU A 475 12.14 27.04 7.26
N ASP A 476 10.87 26.72 7.53
CA ASP A 476 10.37 26.39 8.88
C ASP A 476 10.78 27.42 9.95
N TYR A 477 10.54 28.71 9.67
CA TYR A 477 11.04 29.77 10.53
C TYR A 477 10.70 29.55 12.02
N PRO A 478 11.68 29.70 12.93
CA PRO A 478 11.43 29.74 14.36
C PRO A 478 10.45 30.86 14.73
N ALA A 479 9.74 30.70 15.85
CA ALA A 479 8.78 31.70 16.33
C ALA A 479 9.43 33.09 16.46
N GLU A 480 10.67 33.15 16.95
CA GLU A 480 11.41 34.40 17.19
C GLU A 480 11.70 35.15 15.88
N VAL A 481 11.99 34.43 14.80
CA VAL A 481 12.21 35.01 13.47
C VAL A 481 10.91 35.61 12.96
N VAL A 482 9.79 34.89 13.09
CA VAL A 482 8.48 35.38 12.67
C VAL A 482 8.05 36.60 13.48
N GLU A 483 8.29 36.61 14.79
CA GLU A 483 8.06 37.80 15.62
C GLU A 483 8.87 39.01 15.15
N ALA A 484 10.13 38.83 14.78
CA ALA A 484 10.96 39.91 14.24
C ALA A 484 10.42 40.43 12.90
N VAL A 485 9.98 39.52 12.02
CA VAL A 485 9.35 39.89 10.73
C VAL A 485 8.05 40.66 10.94
N LEU A 486 7.20 40.24 11.88
CA LEU A 486 5.97 40.95 12.24
C LEU A 486 6.26 42.36 12.78
N LYS A 487 7.24 42.48 13.68
CA LYS A 487 7.67 43.79 14.23
C LYS A 487 8.19 44.72 13.14
N ARG A 488 8.97 44.20 12.18
CA ARG A 488 9.49 44.99 11.04
C ARG A 488 8.37 45.57 10.17
N HIS A 489 7.23 44.88 10.08
CA HIS A 489 6.04 45.32 9.35
C HIS A 489 5.04 46.09 10.24
N GLY A 490 5.44 46.49 11.46
CA GLY A 490 4.62 47.30 12.36
C GLY A 490 3.46 46.54 13.05
N VAL A 491 3.43 45.20 12.96
CA VAL A 491 2.41 44.37 13.62
C VAL A 491 2.73 44.26 15.11
N LYS A 492 1.79 44.68 15.97
CA LYS A 492 1.93 44.62 17.42
C LYS A 492 1.53 43.25 17.97
N LEU A 493 2.46 42.57 18.64
CA LEU A 493 2.20 41.27 19.28
C LEU A 493 1.29 41.40 20.51
N GLY A 494 0.41 40.41 20.73
CA GLY A 494 -0.56 40.40 21.82
C GLY A 494 -1.84 41.24 21.55
N GLN A 495 -2.03 41.74 20.33
CA GLN A 495 -3.19 42.54 19.98
C GLN A 495 -4.45 41.67 19.88
N LYS A 496 -5.30 41.75 20.90
CA LYS A 496 -6.53 40.94 21.02
C LYS A 496 -7.69 41.38 20.14
N SER A 497 -7.63 42.58 19.56
CA SER A 497 -8.70 43.11 18.72
C SER A 497 -8.20 44.09 17.66
N ILE A 498 -8.89 44.13 16.53
CA ILE A 498 -8.67 45.12 15.46
C ILE A 498 -9.99 45.75 15.01
N LEU A 499 -9.89 46.93 14.38
CA LEU A 499 -10.99 47.58 13.68
C LEU A 499 -10.87 47.28 12.19
N VAL A 500 -11.94 46.81 11.58
CA VAL A 500 -11.98 46.47 10.15
C VAL A 500 -13.16 47.17 9.50
N SER A 501 -12.99 47.63 8.26
CA SER A 501 -14.05 48.22 7.46
C SER A 501 -14.38 47.27 6.31
N ASN A 502 -15.65 46.89 6.18
CA ASN A 502 -16.14 46.05 5.08
C ASN A 502 -17.42 46.66 4.51
N GLY A 503 -17.42 46.99 3.21
CA GLY A 503 -18.60 47.52 2.52
C GLY A 503 -19.18 48.79 3.15
N GLY A 504 -18.33 49.65 3.73
CA GLY A 504 -18.74 50.88 4.43
C GLY A 504 -19.17 50.69 5.90
N LYS A 505 -19.31 49.44 6.37
CA LYS A 505 -19.60 49.13 7.78
C LYS A 505 -18.31 48.88 8.55
N LYS A 506 -18.23 49.39 9.78
CA LYS A 506 -17.10 49.15 10.69
C LYS A 506 -17.40 47.98 11.61
N PHE A 507 -16.43 47.10 11.78
CA PHE A 507 -16.49 45.96 12.68
C PHE A 507 -15.30 46.01 13.64
N ARG A 508 -15.52 45.56 14.87
CA ARG A 508 -14.44 45.20 15.79
C ARG A 508 -14.34 43.69 15.83
N VAL A 509 -13.20 43.15 15.44
CA VAL A 509 -12.89 41.73 15.54
C VAL A 509 -12.01 41.51 16.75
N TYR A 510 -12.31 40.51 17.56
CA TYR A 510 -11.50 40.12 18.70
C TYR A 510 -11.45 38.61 18.88
N PHE A 511 -10.43 38.15 19.59
CA PHE A 511 -10.32 36.74 19.99
C PHE A 511 -10.26 36.55 21.49
N GLN A 512 -10.77 35.40 21.92
CA GLN A 512 -10.65 34.89 23.29
C GLN A 512 -10.01 33.51 23.25
N VAL A 513 -9.23 33.17 24.27
CA VAL A 513 -8.47 31.92 24.33
C VAL A 513 -8.90 31.14 25.56
N GLU A 514 -9.26 29.88 25.35
CA GLU A 514 -9.59 28.92 26.39
C GLU A 514 -8.59 27.77 26.32
N ARG A 515 -8.12 27.31 27.48
CA ARG A 515 -7.21 26.16 27.58
C ARG A 515 -7.94 24.97 28.19
N PHE A 516 -7.83 23.81 27.55
CA PHE A 516 -8.35 22.54 28.04
C PHE A 516 -7.44 21.40 27.57
N ASN A 517 -7.75 20.17 27.99
CA ASN A 517 -6.99 18.98 27.60
C ASN A 517 -7.92 18.03 26.85
N ASP A 518 -7.65 17.79 25.57
CA ASP A 518 -8.36 16.78 24.77
C ASP A 518 -7.35 15.77 24.19
N ARG A 519 -7.23 14.62 24.87
CA ARG A 519 -6.33 13.52 24.49
C ARG A 519 -6.67 12.85 23.16
N ARG A 520 -7.82 13.19 22.55
CA ARG A 520 -8.14 12.75 21.18
C ARG A 520 -7.40 13.56 20.13
N ILE A 521 -7.01 14.80 20.45
CA ILE A 521 -6.39 15.76 19.55
C ILE A 521 -4.89 15.88 19.82
N CYS A 522 -4.47 16.03 21.08
CA CYS A 522 -3.06 16.18 21.46
C CYS A 522 -2.77 15.68 22.89
N LEU A 523 -1.49 15.41 23.19
CA LEU A 523 -1.07 14.94 24.53
C LEU A 523 -1.03 16.05 25.59
N GLY A 524 -0.57 17.24 25.20
CA GLY A 524 -0.46 18.43 26.03
C GLY A 524 -1.69 19.35 25.91
N PRO A 525 -1.52 20.67 26.14
CA PRO A 525 -2.64 21.59 26.14
C PRO A 525 -3.26 21.73 24.74
N HIS A 526 -4.57 21.86 24.74
CA HIS A 526 -5.34 22.29 23.60
C HIS A 526 -5.85 23.72 23.87
N PHE A 527 -5.40 24.68 23.05
CA PHE A 527 -5.88 26.05 23.08
C PHE A 527 -7.01 26.22 22.07
N LYS A 528 -8.20 26.63 22.51
CA LYS A 528 -9.30 27.02 21.63
C LYS A 528 -9.41 28.53 21.57
N VAL A 529 -9.23 29.07 20.37
CA VAL A 529 -9.32 30.50 20.09
C VAL A 529 -10.67 30.78 19.45
N LYS A 530 -11.54 31.50 20.15
CA LYS A 530 -12.84 31.94 19.64
C LYS A 530 -12.69 33.29 18.99
N VAL A 531 -12.94 33.39 17.69
CA VAL A 531 -12.93 34.65 16.95
C VAL A 531 -14.36 35.16 16.81
N SER A 532 -14.58 36.42 17.15
CA SER A 532 -15.90 37.06 17.06
C SER A 532 -15.80 38.46 16.49
N ARG A 533 -16.89 38.91 15.85
CA ARG A 533 -17.01 40.22 15.23
C ARG A 533 -18.23 40.94 15.78
N VAL A 534 -18.06 42.22 16.10
CA VAL A 534 -19.15 43.11 16.53
C VAL A 534 -19.23 44.25 15.54
N GLN A 535 -20.39 44.44 14.91
CA GLN A 535 -20.63 45.61 14.07
C GLN A 535 -20.68 46.84 14.97
N LEU A 536 -19.92 47.87 14.58
CA LEU A 536 -19.96 49.18 15.23
C LEU A 536 -21.00 50.03 14.51
N ASN A 537 -21.85 50.68 15.30
CA ASN A 537 -22.87 51.60 14.81
C ASN A 537 -22.25 52.89 14.28
#